data_AF-A0A920KG68-F1
#
_entry.id   AF-A0A920KG68-F1
#
_cell.length_a   1.000
_cell.length_b   1.000
_cell.length_c   1.000
_cell.angle_alpha   90.00
_cell.angle_beta   90.00
_cell.angle_gamma   90.00
#
_symmetry.space_group_name_H-M   'P 1'
#
loop_
_entity.id
_entity.type
_entity.pdbx_description
1 polymer ?
#
loop_
_entity_poly.entity_id
_entity_poly.type
_entity_poly.pdbx_seq_one_letter_code
_entity_poly.pdbx_strand_id
1 'polypeptide(L)'
;MSKSKVWDTPLFKRILWASKPHRSLLIRGILLTVFLALLSPVKPFIIGKLVGDYVRLGDEKGLLIGTILVIGLLVIESVFLIVVSYTSSDLGQRVVKDLRNRLFTHITKLRLKYFDQNPIGMLVTRSVSDMETIAEIFSQGILVIIGDLLKLFGVLIFMFYINWKLTLLVLIPIPLLIVSTNIFKRAIKNSFQEVRKQVSSLNSFVQEHITGMNVVQIFSRENVEAKKFNKINLAHKKAHIKGIMAYSVFFPCGRDVECFIHCYFSYL
;
A
#
# COMPACT_ATOMS: atom_id res chain seq x y z
N MET A 1 -15.89 -21.63 -4.12
CA MET A 1 -15.26 -20.32 -3.81
C MET A 1 -15.44 -19.42 -5.02
N SER A 2 -16.36 -18.45 -4.93
CA SER A 2 -16.67 -17.50 -6.00
C SER A 2 -15.42 -16.73 -6.44
N LYS A 3 -15.21 -16.60 -7.76
CA LYS A 3 -14.22 -15.68 -8.34
C LYS A 3 -14.60 -14.27 -7.88
N SER A 4 -14.00 -13.78 -6.79
CA SER A 4 -14.13 -12.38 -6.41
C SER A 4 -13.55 -11.53 -7.55
N LYS A 5 -14.43 -10.84 -8.26
CA LYS A 5 -14.06 -9.75 -9.16
C LYS A 5 -13.30 -8.75 -8.30
N VAL A 6 -12.00 -8.61 -8.53
CA VAL A 6 -11.11 -7.75 -7.73
C VAL A 6 -11.48 -6.26 -7.89
N TRP A 7 -12.31 -5.92 -8.88
CA TRP A 7 -12.75 -4.56 -9.20
C TRP A 7 -14.26 -4.51 -9.45
N ASP A 8 -15.01 -4.08 -8.46
CA ASP A 8 -16.41 -3.68 -8.62
C ASP A 8 -16.47 -2.18 -8.96
N THR A 9 -16.26 -1.88 -10.25
CA THR A 9 -16.38 -0.53 -10.82
C THR A 9 -17.67 0.22 -10.47
N PRO A 10 -18.87 -0.41 -10.38
CA PRO A 10 -20.07 0.31 -9.96
C PRO A 10 -20.02 0.76 -8.50
N LEU A 11 -19.37 -0.03 -7.62
CA LEU A 11 -19.23 0.26 -6.20
C LEU A 11 -18.24 1.42 -6.00
N PHE A 12 -17.12 1.41 -6.72
CA PHE A 12 -16.17 2.51 -6.75
C PHE A 12 -16.80 3.81 -7.26
N LYS A 13 -17.61 3.76 -8.33
CA LYS A 13 -18.34 4.92 -8.85
C LYS A 13 -19.34 5.47 -7.85
N ARG A 14 -20.00 4.60 -7.06
CA ARG A 14 -20.93 4.99 -6.00
C ARG A 14 -20.23 5.67 -4.82
N ILE A 15 -19.03 5.19 -4.46
CA ILE A 15 -18.15 5.80 -3.46
C ILE A 15 -17.67 7.18 -3.96
N LEU A 16 -17.18 7.29 -5.19
CA LEU A 16 -16.80 8.57 -5.80
C LEU A 16 -17.95 9.57 -5.87
N TRP A 17 -19.18 9.09 -6.07
CA TRP A 17 -20.37 9.94 -6.02
C TRP A 17 -20.67 10.44 -4.60
N ALA A 18 -20.30 9.72 -3.55
CA ALA A 18 -20.41 10.20 -2.17
C ALA A 18 -19.53 11.44 -1.91
N SER A 19 -18.45 11.63 -2.67
CA SER A 19 -17.58 12.82 -2.59
C SER A 19 -18.04 13.98 -3.47
N LYS A 20 -19.13 13.81 -4.24
CA LYS A 20 -19.76 14.88 -5.04
C LYS A 20 -20.03 16.18 -4.27
N PRO A 21 -20.43 16.16 -2.98
CA PRO A 21 -20.67 17.39 -2.21
C PRO A 21 -19.40 18.21 -1.98
N HIS A 22 -18.20 17.61 -2.06
CA HIS A 22 -16.92 18.24 -1.72
C HIS A 22 -15.95 18.25 -2.91
N ARG A 23 -16.49 18.37 -4.13
CA ARG A 23 -15.72 18.44 -5.38
C ARG A 23 -14.67 19.53 -5.40
N SER A 24 -14.90 20.66 -4.72
CA SER A 24 -13.94 21.77 -4.66
C SER A 24 -12.65 21.37 -3.94
N LEU A 25 -12.73 20.65 -2.82
CA LEU A 25 -11.57 20.14 -2.08
C LEU A 25 -10.85 19.07 -2.87
N LEU A 26 -11.60 18.20 -3.55
CA LEU A 26 -11.04 17.16 -4.41
C LEU A 26 -10.25 17.76 -5.58
N ILE A 27 -10.82 18.75 -6.28
CA ILE A 27 -10.14 19.44 -7.40
C ILE A 27 -8.90 20.19 -6.90
N ARG A 28 -8.98 20.88 -5.75
CA ARG A 28 -7.82 21.55 -5.13
C ARG A 28 -6.72 20.55 -4.80
N GLY A 29 -7.06 19.42 -4.18
CA GLY A 29 -6.12 18.35 -3.87
C GLY A 29 -5.44 17.81 -5.13
N ILE A 30 -6.21 17.49 -6.18
CA ILE A 30 -5.65 17.03 -7.47
C ILE A 30 -4.71 18.09 -8.07
N LEU A 31 -5.12 19.36 -8.11
CA LEU A 31 -4.33 20.42 -8.73
C LEU A 31 -3.00 20.65 -7.98
N LEU A 32 -3.03 20.66 -6.65
CA LEU A 32 -1.83 20.73 -5.81
C LEU A 32 -0.90 19.54 -6.05
N THR A 33 -1.47 18.34 -6.17
CA THR A 33 -0.71 17.12 -6.44
C THR A 33 -0.08 17.11 -7.83
N VAL A 34 -0.79 17.60 -8.86
CA VAL A 34 -0.24 17.79 -10.21
C VAL A 34 0.93 18.78 -10.18
N PHE A 35 0.77 19.89 -9.45
CA PHE A 35 1.83 20.87 -9.30
C PHE A 35 3.09 20.28 -8.64
N LEU A 36 2.92 19.52 -7.55
CA LEU A 36 4.02 18.77 -6.92
C LEU A 36 4.67 17.74 -7.85
N ALA A 37 3.88 17.07 -8.69
CA ALA A 37 4.40 16.12 -9.66
C ALA A 37 5.31 16.78 -10.69
N LEU A 38 4.97 17.99 -11.13
CA LEU A 38 5.80 18.78 -12.04
C LEU A 38 7.05 19.35 -11.35
N LEU A 39 6.98 19.66 -10.06
CA LEU A 39 8.12 20.15 -9.28
C LEU A 39 9.13 19.04 -8.96
N SER A 40 8.67 17.79 -8.83
CA SER A 40 9.49 16.64 -8.44
C SER A 40 10.76 16.44 -9.29
N PRO A 41 10.72 16.49 -10.64
CA PRO A 41 11.92 16.36 -11.47
C PRO A 41 12.84 17.60 -11.48
N VAL A 42 12.35 18.76 -11.07
CA VAL A 42 13.15 20.02 -11.07
C VAL A 42 14.32 19.92 -10.08
N LYS A 43 14.10 19.27 -8.93
CA LYS A 43 15.12 19.07 -7.91
C LYS A 43 16.33 18.26 -8.38
N PRO A 44 16.20 17.02 -8.90
CA PRO A 44 17.35 16.26 -9.40
C PRO A 44 18.03 16.95 -10.59
N PHE A 45 17.29 17.72 -11.39
CA PHE A 45 17.89 18.52 -12.48
C PHE A 45 18.82 19.61 -11.97
N ILE A 46 18.40 20.38 -10.96
CA ILE A 46 19.24 21.40 -10.33
C ILE A 46 20.48 20.74 -9.71
N ILE A 47 20.31 19.65 -8.96
CA ILE A 47 21.43 18.92 -8.35
C ILE A 47 22.41 18.42 -9.42
N GLY A 48 21.91 17.87 -10.53
CA GLY A 48 22.74 17.42 -11.66
C GLY A 48 23.57 18.57 -12.24
N LYS A 49 22.98 19.75 -12.42
CA LYS A 49 23.69 20.94 -12.90
C LYS A 49 24.71 21.48 -11.88
N LEU A 50 24.37 21.45 -10.58
CA LEU A 50 25.28 21.85 -9.50
C LEU A 50 26.55 21.01 -9.47
N VAL A 51 26.40 19.69 -9.56
CA VAL A 51 27.54 18.77 -9.59
C VAL A 51 28.29 18.84 -10.92
N GLY A 52 27.58 18.94 -12.04
CA GLY A 52 28.17 18.92 -13.38
C GLY A 52 28.98 20.16 -13.73
N ASP A 53 28.44 21.35 -13.46
CA ASP A 53 29.04 22.62 -13.89
C ASP A 53 29.81 23.29 -12.74
N TYR A 54 29.17 23.49 -11.59
CA TYR A 54 29.70 24.37 -10.56
C TYR A 54 30.80 23.73 -9.71
N VAL A 55 30.68 22.43 -9.39
CA VAL A 55 31.73 21.70 -8.67
C VAL A 55 32.95 21.44 -9.56
N ARG A 56 32.76 21.20 -10.86
CA ARG A 56 33.87 20.98 -11.81
C ARG A 56 34.60 22.26 -12.19
N LEU A 57 33.90 23.40 -12.29
CA LEU A 57 34.48 24.70 -12.64
C LEU A 57 35.04 25.48 -11.43
N GLY A 58 34.80 25.01 -10.19
CA GLY A 58 35.32 25.64 -8.97
C GLY A 58 34.65 26.98 -8.62
N ASP A 59 33.42 27.24 -9.08
CA ASP A 59 32.70 28.48 -8.78
C ASP A 59 31.97 28.39 -7.43
N GLU A 60 32.62 28.90 -6.38
CA GLU A 60 32.10 28.92 -5.01
C GLU A 60 30.77 29.69 -4.88
N LYS A 61 30.58 30.76 -5.67
CA LYS A 61 29.37 31.59 -5.58
C LYS A 61 28.19 30.90 -6.24
N GLY A 62 28.40 30.30 -7.41
CA GLY A 62 27.37 29.52 -8.09
C GLY A 62 26.95 28.29 -7.29
N LEU A 63 27.90 27.65 -6.59
CA LEU A 63 27.62 26.54 -5.68
C LEU A 63 26.74 26.98 -4.50
N LEU A 64 27.10 28.06 -3.80
CA LEU A 64 26.33 28.59 -2.66
C LEU A 64 24.89 28.96 -3.06
N ILE A 65 24.70 29.70 -4.16
CA ILE A 65 23.38 30.09 -4.67
C ILE A 65 22.56 28.85 -5.02
N GLY A 66 23.20 27.87 -5.67
CA GLY A 66 22.61 26.59 -6.01
C GLY A 66 22.12 25.80 -4.80
N THR A 67 22.95 25.68 -3.77
CA THR A 67 22.59 25.00 -2.52
C THR A 67 21.42 25.70 -1.82
N ILE A 68 21.44 27.04 -1.74
CA ILE A 68 20.33 27.82 -1.17
C ILE A 68 19.05 27.59 -1.96
N LEU A 69 19.12 27.53 -3.30
CA LEU A 69 17.97 27.27 -4.16
C LEU A 69 17.40 25.87 -3.92
N VAL A 70 18.24 24.84 -3.81
CA VAL A 70 17.80 23.47 -3.49
C VAL A 70 17.15 23.41 -2.11
N ILE A 71 17.72 24.08 -1.10
CA ILE A 71 17.13 24.16 0.25
C ILE A 71 15.77 24.88 0.19
N GLY A 72 15.68 26.00 -0.53
CA GLY A 72 14.43 26.72 -0.74
C GLY A 72 13.37 25.84 -1.41
N LEU A 73 13.75 25.09 -2.44
CA LEU A 73 12.88 24.14 -3.12
C LEU A 73 12.41 23.02 -2.19
N LEU A 74 13.28 22.49 -1.33
CA LEU A 74 12.95 21.48 -0.31
C LEU A 74 11.92 21.99 0.71
N VAL A 75 12.08 23.23 1.18
CA VAL A 75 11.13 23.85 2.10
C VAL A 75 9.79 24.04 1.41
N ILE A 76 9.78 24.57 0.18
CA ILE A 76 8.56 24.76 -0.61
C ILE A 76 7.86 23.41 -0.82
N GLU A 77 8.58 22.39 -1.29
CA GLU A 77 8.05 21.04 -1.50
C GLU A 77 7.44 20.47 -0.21
N SER A 78 8.11 20.63 0.93
CA SER A 78 7.63 20.17 2.24
C SER A 78 6.32 20.87 2.64
N VAL A 79 6.23 22.18 2.44
CA VAL A 79 5.00 22.96 2.72
C VAL A 79 3.85 22.46 1.84
N PHE A 80 4.09 22.28 0.54
CA PHE A 80 3.07 21.76 -0.38
C PHE A 80 2.63 20.34 -0.02
N LEU A 81 3.55 19.47 0.41
CA LEU A 81 3.21 18.13 0.90
C LEU A 81 2.30 18.18 2.13
N ILE A 82 2.57 19.07 3.08
CA ILE A 82 1.72 19.28 4.26
C ILE A 82 0.33 19.77 3.81
N VAL A 83 0.26 20.74 2.89
CA VAL A 83 -1.02 21.29 2.39
C VAL A 83 -1.84 20.21 1.67
N VAL A 84 -1.21 19.37 0.84
CA VAL A 84 -1.88 18.23 0.18
C VAL A 84 -2.37 17.23 1.21
N SER A 85 -1.53 16.85 2.18
CA SER A 85 -1.89 15.89 3.24
C SER A 85 -3.06 16.40 4.09
N TYR A 86 -3.04 17.67 4.45
CA TYR A 86 -4.14 18.33 5.17
C TYR A 86 -5.42 18.36 4.35
N THR A 87 -5.35 18.78 3.07
CA THR A 87 -6.51 18.83 2.17
C THR A 87 -7.12 17.45 1.96
N SER A 88 -6.27 16.43 1.82
CA SER A 88 -6.69 15.03 1.66
C SER A 88 -7.38 14.50 2.93
N SER A 89 -6.82 14.81 4.10
CA SER A 89 -7.39 14.43 5.39
C SER A 89 -8.72 15.13 5.66
N ASP A 90 -8.81 16.44 5.38
CA ASP A 90 -10.05 17.22 5.51
C ASP A 90 -11.15 16.68 4.57
N LEU A 91 -10.80 16.34 3.32
CA LEU A 91 -11.73 15.71 2.38
C LEU A 91 -12.27 14.39 2.95
N GLY A 92 -11.39 13.50 3.42
CA GLY A 92 -11.79 12.21 4.00
C GLY A 92 -12.74 12.38 5.19
N GLN A 93 -12.39 13.24 6.14
CA GLN A 93 -13.19 13.47 7.34
C GLN A 93 -14.56 14.09 7.03
N ARG A 94 -14.64 15.03 6.09
CA ARG A 94 -15.92 15.62 5.70
C ARG A 94 -16.84 14.61 5.00
N VAL A 95 -16.29 13.76 4.14
CA VAL A 95 -17.06 12.67 3.50
C VAL A 95 -17.59 11.69 4.55
N VAL A 96 -16.79 11.33 5.55
CA VAL A 96 -17.23 10.49 6.68
C VAL A 96 -18.35 11.14 7.47
N LYS A 97 -18.21 12.43 7.80
CA LYS A 97 -19.24 13.17 8.53
C LYS A 97 -20.58 13.12 7.79
N ASP A 98 -20.57 13.34 6.49
CA ASP A 98 -21.78 13.30 5.65
C ASP A 98 -22.37 11.88 5.58
N LEU A 99 -21.54 10.86 5.40
CA LEU A 99 -21.97 9.46 5.37
C LEU A 99 -22.57 9.03 6.71
N ARG A 100 -21.91 9.38 7.82
CA ARG A 100 -22.37 9.07 9.19
C ARG A 100 -23.71 9.73 9.47
N ASN A 101 -23.89 11.00 9.09
CA ASN A 101 -25.17 11.71 9.26
C ASN A 101 -26.30 11.04 8.45
N ARG A 102 -26.03 10.63 7.20
CA ARG A 102 -27.01 9.94 6.35
C ARG A 102 -27.36 8.56 6.90
N LEU A 103 -26.37 7.80 7.34
CA LEU A 103 -26.56 6.48 7.95
C LEU A 103 -27.34 6.58 9.25
N PHE A 104 -26.97 7.52 10.12
CA PHE A 104 -27.68 7.73 11.39
C PHE A 104 -29.15 8.10 11.14
N THR A 105 -29.40 9.06 10.24
CA THR A 105 -30.77 9.46 9.85
C THR A 105 -31.56 8.28 9.27
N HIS A 106 -30.90 7.40 8.52
CA HIS A 106 -31.54 6.21 7.96
C HIS A 106 -31.85 5.16 9.04
N ILE A 107 -30.91 4.91 9.96
CA ILE A 107 -31.07 3.97 11.07
C ILE A 107 -32.23 4.41 11.97
N THR A 108 -32.33 5.69 12.33
CA THR A 108 -33.41 6.21 13.17
C THR A 108 -34.80 6.07 12.53
N LYS A 109 -34.88 5.95 11.20
CA LYS A 109 -36.13 5.77 10.45
C LYS A 109 -36.52 4.29 10.23
N LEU A 110 -35.70 3.34 10.68
CA LEU A 110 -35.99 1.92 10.55
C LEU A 110 -37.13 1.50 11.50
N ARG A 111 -37.91 0.52 11.08
CA ARG A 111 -38.99 -0.06 11.91
C ARG A 111 -38.40 -0.81 13.10
N LEU A 112 -39.09 -0.80 14.25
CA LEU A 112 -38.68 -1.51 15.46
C LEU A 112 -38.30 -2.99 15.21
N LYS A 113 -39.09 -3.69 14.38
CA LYS A 113 -38.85 -5.08 13.96
C LYS A 113 -37.44 -5.33 13.38
N TYR A 114 -36.82 -4.32 12.80
CA TYR A 114 -35.45 -4.43 12.27
C TYR A 114 -34.41 -4.56 13.39
N PHE A 115 -34.63 -3.86 14.51
CA PHE A 115 -33.76 -3.89 15.69
C PHE A 115 -33.94 -5.17 16.52
N ASP A 116 -35.09 -5.83 16.43
CA ASP A 116 -35.31 -7.15 17.05
C ASP A 116 -34.54 -8.27 16.33
N GLN A 117 -34.30 -8.10 15.02
CA GLN A 117 -33.65 -9.11 14.18
C GLN A 117 -32.14 -8.88 13.99
N ASN A 118 -31.62 -7.70 14.32
CA ASN A 118 -30.22 -7.34 14.10
C ASN A 118 -29.63 -6.70 15.37
N PRO A 119 -28.48 -7.20 15.88
CA PRO A 119 -27.84 -6.63 17.06
C PRO A 119 -27.48 -5.16 16.85
N ILE A 120 -27.86 -4.29 17.79
CA ILE A 120 -27.54 -2.85 17.76
C ILE A 120 -26.02 -2.63 17.65
N GLY A 121 -25.22 -3.46 18.32
CA GLY A 121 -23.76 -3.41 18.24
C GLY A 121 -23.22 -3.54 16.81
N MET A 122 -23.86 -4.33 15.94
CA MET A 122 -23.47 -4.44 14.53
C MET A 122 -23.69 -3.12 13.79
N LEU A 123 -24.79 -2.41 14.06
CA LEU A 123 -25.11 -1.13 13.44
C LEU A 123 -24.13 -0.03 13.88
N VAL A 124 -23.75 -0.03 15.16
CA VAL A 124 -22.74 0.89 15.70
C VAL A 124 -21.38 0.62 15.06
N THR A 125 -20.93 -0.63 15.02
CA THR A 125 -19.64 -1.00 14.40
C THR A 125 -19.60 -0.62 12.93
N ARG A 126 -20.66 -0.84 12.16
CA ARG A 126 -20.75 -0.40 10.75
C ARG A 126 -20.76 1.12 10.60
N SER A 127 -21.35 1.85 11.54
CA SER A 127 -21.43 3.31 11.49
C SER A 127 -20.10 4.00 11.85
N VAL A 128 -19.21 3.28 12.53
CA VAL A 128 -17.89 3.78 12.96
C VAL A 128 -16.79 3.17 12.11
N SER A 129 -16.55 1.86 12.23
CA SER A 129 -15.41 1.16 11.63
C SER A 129 -15.46 1.16 10.10
N ASP A 130 -16.60 0.79 9.50
CA ASP A 130 -16.69 0.76 8.02
C ASP A 130 -16.60 2.18 7.44
N MET A 131 -17.07 3.20 8.18
CA MET A 131 -16.97 4.59 7.76
C MET A 131 -15.53 5.12 7.84
N GLU A 132 -14.76 4.71 8.86
CA GLU A 132 -13.34 5.01 8.97
C GLU A 132 -12.54 4.41 7.82
N THR A 133 -12.83 3.15 7.44
CA THR A 133 -12.20 2.54 6.25
C THR A 133 -12.51 3.32 4.97
N ILE A 134 -13.74 3.86 4.82
CA ILE A 134 -14.08 4.74 3.69
C ILE A 134 -13.28 6.06 3.76
N ALA A 135 -13.05 6.61 4.96
CA ALA A 135 -12.24 7.80 5.17
C ALA A 135 -10.81 7.61 4.63
N GLU A 136 -10.18 6.50 5.00
CA GLU A 136 -8.81 6.15 4.62
C GLU A 136 -8.66 6.04 3.10
N ILE A 137 -9.66 5.50 2.40
CA ILE A 137 -9.66 5.44 0.93
C ILE A 137 -9.63 6.86 0.32
N PHE A 138 -10.29 7.84 0.92
CA PHE A 138 -10.28 9.22 0.43
C PHE A 138 -9.05 10.03 0.86
N SER A 139 -8.55 9.82 2.08
CA SER A 139 -7.41 10.56 2.62
C SER A 139 -6.06 10.02 2.17
N GLN A 140 -5.91 8.70 2.04
CA GLN A 140 -4.64 8.03 1.74
C GLN A 140 -4.71 7.16 0.49
N GLY A 141 -5.90 6.75 0.05
CA GLY A 141 -6.05 5.95 -1.16
C GLY A 141 -5.95 6.79 -2.43
N ILE A 142 -7.07 7.42 -2.81
CA ILE A 142 -7.28 7.95 -4.16
C ILE A 142 -6.31 9.09 -4.51
N LEU A 143 -6.17 10.10 -3.66
CA LEU A 143 -5.35 11.28 -3.96
C LEU A 143 -3.85 10.94 -3.99
N VAL A 144 -3.39 10.06 -3.10
CA VAL A 144 -1.99 9.61 -3.07
C VAL A 144 -1.67 8.76 -4.29
N ILE A 145 -2.50 7.76 -4.60
CA ILE A 145 -2.28 6.89 -5.78
C ILE A 145 -2.24 7.71 -7.06
N ILE A 146 -3.20 8.63 -7.25
CA ILE A 146 -3.20 9.53 -8.42
C ILE A 146 -1.93 10.38 -8.43
N GLY A 147 -1.51 10.89 -7.28
CA GLY A 147 -0.32 11.70 -7.16
C GLY A 147 0.97 10.97 -7.47
N ASP A 148 1.13 9.76 -6.98
CA ASP A 148 2.31 8.94 -7.24
C ASP A 148 2.37 8.50 -8.70
N LEU A 149 1.22 8.17 -9.31
CA LEU A 149 1.16 7.92 -10.75
C LEU A 149 1.55 9.15 -11.55
N LEU A 150 1.00 10.33 -11.22
CA LEU A 150 1.35 11.58 -11.90
C LEU A 150 2.83 11.93 -11.73
N LYS A 151 3.40 11.77 -10.53
CA LYS A 151 4.83 11.94 -10.27
C LYS A 151 5.66 10.98 -11.10
N LEU A 152 5.29 9.70 -11.11
CA LEU A 152 5.98 8.67 -11.89
C LEU A 152 6.00 9.02 -13.38
N PHE A 153 4.84 9.37 -13.95
CA PHE A 153 4.76 9.80 -15.35
C PHE A 153 5.52 11.11 -15.60
N GLY A 154 5.39 12.09 -14.71
CA GLY A 154 6.09 13.37 -14.82
C GLY A 154 7.61 13.21 -14.84
N VAL A 155 8.15 12.39 -13.94
CA VAL A 155 9.58 12.05 -13.90
C VAL A 155 10.00 11.29 -15.16
N LEU A 156 9.23 10.30 -15.61
CA LEU A 156 9.55 9.57 -16.84
C LEU A 156 9.59 10.48 -18.07
N ILE A 157 8.58 11.33 -18.26
CA ILE A 157 8.51 12.29 -19.36
C ILE A 157 9.72 13.23 -19.31
N PHE A 158 10.07 13.72 -18.12
CA PHE A 158 11.22 14.59 -17.93
C PHE A 158 12.55 13.90 -18.24
N MET A 159 12.71 12.63 -17.83
CA MET A 159 13.89 11.83 -18.18
C MET A 159 14.02 11.62 -19.68
N PHE A 160 12.92 11.30 -20.37
CA PHE A 160 12.89 11.16 -21.83
C PHE A 160 13.25 12.48 -22.55
N TYR A 161 12.83 13.62 -22.00
CA TYR A 161 13.17 14.94 -22.53
C TYR A 161 14.68 15.25 -22.44
N ILE A 162 15.34 14.87 -21.34
CA ILE A 162 16.78 15.09 -21.17
C ILE A 162 17.59 14.14 -22.06
N ASN A 163 17.39 12.83 -21.92
CA ASN A 163 18.11 11.83 -22.72
C ASN A 163 17.32 10.53 -22.81
N TRP A 164 16.70 10.32 -23.97
CA TRP A 164 15.89 9.14 -24.25
C TRP A 164 16.72 7.84 -24.28
N LYS A 165 18.00 7.87 -24.66
CA LYS A 165 18.87 6.68 -24.68
C LYS A 165 19.18 6.18 -23.27
N LEU A 166 19.56 7.10 -22.37
CA LEU A 166 19.79 6.77 -20.95
C LEU A 166 18.48 6.30 -20.29
N THR A 167 17.35 6.93 -20.61
CA THR A 167 16.05 6.57 -20.05
C THR A 167 15.62 5.15 -20.43
N LEU A 168 15.78 4.75 -21.70
CA LEU A 168 15.52 3.37 -22.13
C LEU A 168 16.36 2.37 -21.35
N LEU A 169 17.60 2.72 -21.05
CA LEU A 169 18.52 1.87 -20.32
C LEU A 169 18.08 1.63 -18.88
N VAL A 170 17.59 2.68 -18.20
CA VAL A 170 16.97 2.57 -16.87
C VAL A 170 15.68 1.74 -16.91
N LEU A 171 14.97 1.71 -18.04
CA LEU A 171 13.69 1.01 -18.17
C LEU A 171 13.84 -0.51 -18.37
N ILE A 172 14.94 -0.99 -18.97
CA ILE A 172 15.24 -2.42 -19.18
C ILE A 172 15.03 -3.31 -17.95
N PRO A 173 15.52 -2.97 -16.74
CA PRO A 173 15.32 -3.78 -15.53
C PRO A 173 13.87 -3.80 -15.02
N ILE A 174 13.02 -2.83 -15.39
CA ILE A 174 11.65 -2.72 -14.84
C ILE A 174 10.79 -3.95 -15.19
N PRO A 175 10.72 -4.42 -16.46
CA PRO A 175 10.03 -5.68 -16.79
C PRO A 175 10.52 -6.88 -15.98
N LEU A 176 11.84 -7.00 -15.76
CA LEU A 176 12.42 -8.10 -14.99
C LEU A 176 11.95 -8.05 -13.52
N LEU A 177 11.92 -6.86 -12.92
CA LEU A 177 11.39 -6.66 -11.58
C LEU A 177 9.90 -6.98 -11.48
N ILE A 178 9.09 -6.63 -12.50
CA ILE A 178 7.66 -6.95 -12.54
C ILE A 178 7.45 -8.47 -12.57
N VAL A 179 8.21 -9.20 -13.40
CA VAL A 179 8.13 -10.67 -13.49
C VAL A 179 8.54 -11.30 -12.15
N SER A 180 9.67 -10.88 -11.58
CA SER A 180 10.14 -11.36 -10.27
C SER A 180 9.11 -11.11 -9.16
N THR A 181 8.53 -9.90 -9.12
CA THR A 181 7.49 -9.51 -8.16
C THR A 181 6.23 -10.37 -8.31
N ASN A 182 5.82 -10.70 -9.53
CA ASN A 182 4.66 -11.55 -9.77
C ASN A 182 4.87 -12.99 -9.30
N ILE A 183 6.07 -13.55 -9.54
CA ILE A 183 6.45 -14.89 -9.05
C ILE A 183 6.45 -14.88 -7.51
N PHE A 184 7.09 -13.89 -6.91
CA PHE A 184 7.16 -13.72 -5.46
C PHE A 184 5.78 -13.57 -4.83
N LYS A 185 4.92 -12.71 -5.38
CA LYS A 185 3.54 -12.52 -4.94
C LYS A 185 2.76 -13.84 -4.94
N ARG A 186 2.93 -14.68 -5.96
CA ARG A 186 2.25 -15.98 -6.05
C ARG A 186 2.78 -16.96 -5.00
N ALA A 187 4.10 -17.04 -4.82
CA ALA A 187 4.73 -17.90 -3.83
C ALA A 187 4.30 -17.55 -2.39
N ILE A 188 4.35 -16.25 -2.05
CA ILE A 188 3.94 -15.73 -0.74
C ILE A 188 2.45 -15.96 -0.48
N LYS A 189 1.58 -15.65 -1.45
CA LYS A 189 0.14 -15.87 -1.31
C LYS A 189 -0.18 -17.34 -0.98
N ASN A 190 0.46 -18.27 -1.68
CA ASN A 190 0.27 -19.69 -1.44
C ASN A 190 0.77 -20.11 -0.05
N SER A 191 1.94 -19.63 0.38
CA SER A 191 2.46 -19.90 1.73
C SER A 191 1.53 -19.36 2.83
N PHE A 192 1.04 -18.12 2.70
CA PHE A 192 0.11 -17.54 3.67
C PHE A 192 -1.21 -18.30 3.77
N GLN A 193 -1.75 -18.76 2.64
CA GLN A 193 -2.96 -19.59 2.63
C GLN A 193 -2.71 -20.92 3.36
N GLU A 194 -1.57 -21.56 3.12
CA GLU A 194 -1.22 -22.81 3.78
C GLU A 194 -0.98 -22.61 5.28
N VAL A 195 -0.25 -21.56 5.68
CA VAL A 195 -0.06 -21.19 7.09
C VAL A 195 -1.40 -20.99 7.78
N ARG A 196 -2.31 -20.20 7.18
CA ARG A 196 -3.65 -19.95 7.74
C ARG A 196 -4.46 -21.24 7.89
N LYS A 197 -4.36 -22.16 6.94
CA LYS A 197 -4.99 -23.48 7.00
C LYS A 197 -4.43 -24.29 8.18
N GLN A 198 -3.10 -24.37 8.32
CA GLN A 198 -2.49 -25.15 9.40
C GLN A 198 -2.75 -24.54 10.79
N VAL A 199 -2.80 -23.21 10.91
CA VAL A 199 -3.22 -22.52 12.15
C VAL A 199 -4.66 -22.87 12.50
N SER A 200 -5.57 -22.88 11.52
CA SER A 200 -6.95 -23.31 11.76
C SER A 200 -7.01 -24.76 12.25
N SER A 201 -6.24 -25.66 11.64
CA SER A 201 -6.18 -27.07 12.07
C SER A 201 -5.57 -27.23 13.47
N LEU A 202 -4.53 -26.47 13.81
CA LEU A 202 -3.96 -26.45 15.16
C LEU A 202 -5.00 -25.99 16.18
N ASN A 203 -5.69 -24.89 15.91
CA ASN A 203 -6.71 -24.36 16.81
C ASN A 203 -7.86 -25.36 17.01
N SER A 204 -8.34 -26.00 15.93
CA SER A 204 -9.37 -27.04 16.03
C SER A 204 -8.90 -28.24 16.85
N PHE A 205 -7.68 -28.73 16.59
CA PHE A 205 -7.10 -29.85 17.33
C PHE A 205 -6.98 -29.53 18.82
N VAL A 206 -6.39 -28.38 19.15
CA VAL A 206 -6.22 -27.94 20.54
C VAL A 206 -7.59 -27.77 21.23
N GLN A 207 -8.57 -27.16 20.55
CA GLN A 207 -9.91 -27.00 21.11
C GLN A 207 -10.56 -28.35 21.46
N GLU A 208 -10.51 -29.32 20.53
CA GLU A 208 -11.06 -30.66 20.72
C GLU A 208 -10.40 -31.37 21.91
N HIS A 209 -9.07 -31.30 22.01
CA HIS A 209 -8.32 -31.93 23.09
C HIS A 209 -8.42 -31.20 24.43
N ILE A 210 -8.62 -29.88 24.47
CA ILE A 210 -8.90 -29.17 25.73
C ILE A 210 -10.25 -29.61 26.28
N THR A 211 -11.28 -29.73 25.42
CA THR A 211 -12.62 -30.15 25.86
C THR A 211 -12.73 -31.66 26.11
N GLY A 212 -11.92 -32.47 25.41
CA GLY A 212 -12.02 -33.93 25.39
C GLY A 212 -10.84 -34.68 26.03
N MET A 213 -9.98 -34.00 26.81
CA MET A 213 -8.75 -34.61 27.36
C MET A 213 -9.03 -35.90 28.16
N ASN A 214 -10.08 -35.89 28.98
CA ASN A 214 -10.48 -37.04 29.79
C ASN A 214 -10.73 -38.28 28.91
N VAL A 215 -11.32 -38.12 27.73
CA VAL A 215 -11.57 -39.23 26.79
C VAL A 215 -10.24 -39.80 26.30
N VAL A 216 -9.29 -38.95 25.92
CA VAL A 216 -7.97 -39.39 25.44
C VAL A 216 -7.22 -40.18 26.53
N GLN A 217 -7.30 -39.72 27.78
CA GLN A 217 -6.66 -40.36 28.94
C GLN A 217 -7.31 -41.71 29.31
N ILE A 218 -8.66 -41.78 29.29
CA ILE A 218 -9.39 -43.03 29.54
C ILE A 218 -9.00 -44.12 28.53
N PHE A 219 -8.76 -43.74 27.27
CA PHE A 219 -8.27 -44.67 26.25
C PHE A 219 -6.74 -44.81 26.22
N SER A 220 -6.00 -44.10 27.08
CA SER A 220 -4.54 -44.06 27.16
C SER A 220 -3.87 -43.81 25.79
N ARG A 221 -4.42 -42.85 25.02
CA ARG A 221 -3.99 -42.51 23.65
C ARG A 221 -3.21 -41.21 23.52
N GLU A 222 -2.71 -40.65 24.62
CA GLU A 222 -1.99 -39.37 24.67
C GLU A 222 -0.80 -39.36 23.69
N ASN A 223 -0.03 -40.44 23.66
CA ASN A 223 1.12 -40.57 22.75
C ASN A 223 0.71 -40.60 21.26
N VAL A 224 -0.47 -41.15 20.94
CA VAL A 224 -0.98 -41.20 19.57
C VAL A 224 -1.44 -39.81 19.14
N GLU A 225 -2.15 -39.10 20.01
CA GLU A 225 -2.58 -37.73 19.75
C GLU A 225 -1.40 -36.75 19.70
N ALA A 226 -0.38 -36.91 20.54
CA ALA A 226 0.85 -36.13 20.48
C ALA A 226 1.58 -36.30 19.13
N LYS A 227 1.58 -37.52 18.55
CA LYS A 227 2.12 -37.76 17.20
C LYS A 227 1.30 -37.05 16.12
N LYS A 228 -0.03 -37.03 16.24
CA LYS A 228 -0.91 -36.28 15.31
C LYS A 228 -0.67 -34.77 15.43
N PHE A 229 -0.57 -34.24 16.65
CA PHE A 229 -0.21 -32.85 16.90
C PHE A 229 1.11 -32.48 16.23
N ASN A 230 2.15 -33.29 16.45
CA ASN A 230 3.46 -33.09 15.83
C ASN A 230 3.38 -33.07 14.30
N LYS A 231 2.54 -33.90 13.68
CA LYS A 231 2.34 -33.87 12.23
C LYS A 231 1.74 -32.54 11.74
N ILE A 232 0.75 -32.01 12.45
CA ILE A 232 0.13 -30.71 12.14
C ILE A 232 1.15 -29.58 12.36
N ASN A 233 1.90 -29.63 13.47
CA ASN A 233 2.92 -28.63 13.78
C ASN A 233 4.07 -28.61 12.77
N LEU A 234 4.53 -29.79 12.31
CA LEU A 234 5.52 -29.89 11.23
C LEU A 234 4.99 -29.36 9.90
N ALA A 235 3.72 -29.60 9.58
CA ALA A 235 3.08 -29.02 8.39
C ALA A 235 3.02 -27.49 8.47
N HIS A 236 2.66 -26.94 9.64
CA HIS A 236 2.68 -25.50 9.92
C HIS A 236 4.10 -24.92 9.74
N LYS A 237 5.11 -25.53 10.38
CA LYS A 237 6.53 -25.14 10.23
C LYS A 237 6.97 -25.14 8.77
N LYS A 238 6.65 -26.20 8.02
CA LYS A 238 7.00 -26.33 6.59
C LYS A 238 6.34 -25.25 5.75
N ALA A 239 5.06 -24.92 6.01
CA ALA A 239 4.36 -23.85 5.32
C ALA A 239 5.00 -22.47 5.57
N HIS A 240 5.44 -22.22 6.80
CA HIS A 240 6.11 -20.99 7.19
C HIS A 240 7.51 -20.87 6.56
N ILE A 241 8.32 -21.94 6.59
CA ILE A 241 9.65 -21.98 5.96
C ILE A 241 9.55 -21.72 4.45
N LYS A 242 8.53 -22.26 3.76
CA LYS A 242 8.30 -21.95 2.34
C LYS A 242 8.11 -20.45 2.09
N GLY A 243 7.43 -19.75 2.99
CA GLY A 243 7.26 -18.29 2.91
C GLY A 243 8.60 -17.58 3.08
N ILE A 244 9.37 -17.95 4.10
CA ILE A 244 10.70 -17.39 4.36
C ILE A 244 11.65 -17.62 3.16
N MET A 245 11.65 -18.81 2.57
CA MET A 245 12.45 -19.12 1.38
C MET A 245 12.09 -18.24 0.18
N ALA A 246 10.82 -17.85 0.02
CA ALA A 246 10.44 -16.92 -1.03
C ALA A 246 11.03 -15.52 -0.78
N TYR A 247 11.07 -15.06 0.48
CA TYR A 247 11.73 -13.79 0.83
C TYR A 247 13.24 -13.84 0.64
N SER A 248 13.89 -14.92 1.08
CA SER A 248 15.35 -15.06 1.01
C SER A 248 15.88 -15.08 -0.43
N VAL A 249 15.08 -15.53 -1.40
CA VAL A 249 15.44 -15.49 -2.82
C VAL A 249 15.09 -14.15 -3.48
N PHE A 250 13.97 -13.53 -3.10
CA PHE A 250 13.49 -12.31 -3.75
C PHE A 250 14.36 -11.08 -3.46
N PHE A 251 14.75 -10.86 -2.19
CA PHE A 251 15.53 -9.69 -1.81
C PHE A 251 16.91 -9.60 -2.47
N PRO A 252 17.72 -10.69 -2.53
CA PRO A 252 18.98 -10.68 -3.26
C PRO A 252 18.78 -10.45 -4.76
N CYS A 253 17.81 -11.12 -5.39
CA CYS A 253 17.52 -10.94 -6.81
C CYS A 253 17.17 -9.49 -7.17
N GLY A 254 16.39 -8.80 -6.33
CA GLY A 254 16.12 -7.37 -6.52
C GLY A 254 17.38 -6.50 -6.42
N ARG A 255 18.22 -6.78 -5.40
CA ARG A 255 19.49 -6.06 -5.18
C ARG A 255 20.49 -6.29 -6.31
N ASP A 256 20.58 -7.49 -6.87
CA ASP A 256 21.49 -7.81 -7.97
C ASP A 256 21.12 -7.03 -9.24
N VAL A 257 19.82 -6.88 -9.50
CA VAL A 257 19.32 -6.06 -10.61
C VAL A 257 19.68 -4.59 -10.39
N GLU A 258 19.50 -4.06 -9.17
CA GLU A 258 19.92 -2.70 -8.82
C GLU A 258 21.43 -2.48 -8.97
N CYS A 259 22.25 -3.40 -8.47
CA CYS A 259 23.71 -3.35 -8.60
C CYS A 259 24.16 -3.39 -10.06
N PHE A 260 23.54 -4.21 -10.90
CA PHE A 260 23.84 -4.28 -12.32
C PHE A 260 23.58 -2.94 -13.02
N ILE A 261 22.45 -2.28 -12.71
CA ILE A 261 22.13 -0.95 -13.24
C ILE A 261 23.19 0.05 -12.80
N HIS A 262 23.54 0.07 -11.52
CA HIS A 262 24.48 1.04 -10.96
C HIS A 262 25.89 0.86 -11.55
N CYS A 263 26.34 -0.39 -11.73
CA CYS A 263 27.63 -0.70 -12.33
C CYS A 263 27.67 -0.29 -13.80
N TYR A 264 26.58 -0.50 -14.54
CA TYR A 264 26.45 -0.09 -15.93
C TYR A 264 26.44 1.44 -16.08
N PHE A 265 25.77 2.16 -15.18
CA PHE A 265 25.76 3.63 -15.16
C PHE A 265 27.09 4.25 -14.76
N SER A 266 27.85 3.63 -13.84
CA SER A 266 29.20 4.09 -13.50
C SER A 266 30.21 3.90 -14.64
N TYR A 267 29.90 3.05 -15.63
CA TYR A 267 30.78 2.77 -16.77
C TYR A 267 30.52 3.69 -17.98
N LEU A 268 29.44 4.49 -17.94
CA LEU A 268 28.95 5.36 -19.01
C LEU A 268 29.24 6.84 -18.70
#